data_AF-A0A947GFC7-F1
#
_entry.id   AF-A0A947GFC7-F1
#
_cell.length_a   1.000
_cell.length_b   1.000
_cell.length_c   1.000
_cell.angle_alpha   90.00
_cell.angle_beta   90.00
_cell.angle_gamma   90.00
#
_symmetry.space_group_name_H-M   'P 1'
#
loop_
_entity.id
_entity.type
_entity.pdbx_description
1 polymer ?
#
loop_
_entity_poly.entity_id
_entity_poly.type
_entity_poly.pdbx_seq_one_letter_code
_entity_poly.pdbx_strand_id
1 'polypeptide(L)'
;AVAPSAVPTFPLMLAADKASYRVGEPLVIAVTSVAPCHLTVVSANSNGQVRQLFPTALMPNPLVQPGQTLFVSGGGAPQTVVATGPALETVTALCTSDPRPITPVKTAGEPFAEADKAALDRDLAVVPTKPAPQLGLARITVQVTP
;
A
#
# COMPACT_ATOMS: atom_id res chain seq x y z
N ALA A 1 27.92 -4.57 15.17
CA ALA A 1 26.47 -4.56 14.93
C ALA A 1 26.17 -3.51 13.87
N VAL A 2 25.60 -3.90 12.73
CA VAL A 2 25.16 -2.94 11.71
C VAL A 2 23.82 -2.39 12.19
N ALA A 3 23.75 -1.09 12.50
CA ALA A 3 22.49 -0.45 12.86
C ALA A 3 21.51 -0.59 11.67
N PRO A 4 20.21 -0.86 11.89
CA PRO A 4 19.25 -0.86 10.80
C PRO A 4 19.22 0.53 10.17
N SER A 5 19.66 0.64 8.92
CA SER A 5 19.56 1.88 8.15
C SER A 5 18.09 2.31 8.11
N ALA A 6 17.79 3.51 8.63
CA ALA A 6 16.45 4.07 8.58
C ALA A 6 15.98 4.13 7.13
N VAL A 7 14.76 3.64 6.87
CA VAL A 7 14.16 3.69 5.53
C VAL A 7 13.90 5.17 5.20
N PRO A 8 14.48 5.74 4.13
CA PRO A 8 14.23 7.11 3.76
C PRO A 8 12.75 7.30 3.42
N THR A 9 12.11 8.36 3.92
CA THR A 9 10.69 8.63 3.71
C THR A 9 10.46 9.87 2.86
N PHE A 10 9.32 9.93 2.18
CA PHE A 10 8.87 11.12 1.46
C PHE A 10 7.39 11.41 1.74
N PRO A 11 6.95 12.68 1.62
CA PRO A 11 5.55 13.04 1.74
C PRO A 11 4.65 12.30 0.72
N LEU A 12 3.60 11.66 1.22
CA LEU A 12 2.52 11.12 0.42
C LEU A 12 1.22 11.74 0.90
N MET A 13 0.39 12.23 -0.02
CA MET A 13 -0.92 12.77 0.30
C MET A 13 -1.98 11.77 -0.13
N LEU A 14 -2.89 11.43 0.78
CA LEU A 14 -4.07 10.61 0.53
C LEU A 14 -5.29 11.42 0.94
N ALA A 15 -6.28 11.49 0.05
CA ALA A 15 -7.51 12.21 0.30
C ALA A 15 -8.71 11.38 -0.17
N ALA A 16 -9.80 11.52 0.58
CA ALA A 16 -11.15 11.15 0.16
C ALA A 16 -11.98 12.42 0.00
N ASP A 17 -13.01 12.39 -0.86
CA ASP A 17 -13.90 13.55 -1.04
C ASP A 17 -14.78 13.83 0.19
N LYS A 18 -15.05 12.81 1.01
CA LYS A 18 -15.84 12.92 2.23
C LYS A 18 -15.20 12.12 3.36
N ALA A 19 -15.51 12.53 4.59
CA ALA A 19 -15.15 11.77 5.79
C ALA A 19 -16.18 10.66 6.10
N SER A 20 -17.39 10.75 5.54
CA SER A 20 -18.46 9.77 5.77
C SER A 20 -19.27 9.50 4.51
N TYR A 21 -19.67 8.24 4.34
CA TYR A 21 -20.41 7.71 3.19
C TYR A 21 -21.59 6.85 3.68
N ARG A 22 -22.60 6.67 2.83
CA ARG A 22 -23.66 5.68 3.05
C ARG A 22 -23.35 4.36 2.37
N VAL A 23 -23.99 3.27 2.81
CA VAL A 23 -23.93 1.99 2.08
C VAL A 23 -24.44 2.20 0.65
N GLY A 24 -23.70 1.67 -0.33
CA GLY A 24 -23.96 1.83 -1.76
C GLY A 24 -23.41 3.13 -2.37
N GLU A 25 -22.88 4.06 -1.55
CA GLU A 25 -22.31 5.30 -2.05
C GLU A 25 -20.90 5.07 -2.65
N PRO A 26 -20.60 5.65 -3.83
CA PRO A 26 -19.27 5.59 -4.40
C PRO A 26 -18.30 6.55 -3.69
N LEU A 27 -17.08 6.10 -3.44
CA LEU A 27 -16.01 6.90 -2.83
C LEU A 27 -15.13 7.52 -3.92
N VAL A 28 -14.70 8.77 -3.75
CA VAL A 28 -13.60 9.34 -4.54
C VAL A 28 -12.34 9.33 -3.69
N ILE A 29 -11.30 8.65 -4.16
CA ILE A 29 -10.03 8.51 -3.46
C ILE A 29 -8.90 8.93 -4.39
N ALA A 30 -8.06 9.84 -3.92
CA ALA A 30 -6.93 10.37 -4.67
C ALA A 30 -5.64 10.28 -3.85
N VAL A 31 -4.54 9.97 -4.53
CA VAL A 31 -3.19 9.93 -3.96
C VAL A 31 -2.28 10.85 -4.76
N THR A 32 -1.52 11.69 -4.08
CA THR A 32 -0.51 12.54 -4.70
C THR A 32 0.85 12.25 -4.08
N SER A 33 1.84 11.94 -4.92
CA SER A 33 3.21 11.68 -4.50
C SER A 33 4.13 12.82 -4.86
N VAL A 34 5.12 13.14 -4.01
CA VAL A 34 6.18 14.10 -4.35
C VAL A 34 7.43 13.44 -4.93
N ALA A 35 7.45 12.10 -5.03
CA ALA A 35 8.56 11.31 -5.54
C ALA A 35 8.06 10.23 -6.53
N PRO A 36 8.88 9.78 -7.49
CA PRO A 36 8.48 8.69 -8.37
C PRO A 36 8.33 7.39 -7.58
N CYS A 37 7.17 6.73 -7.66
CA CYS A 37 6.91 5.53 -6.86
C CYS A 37 5.80 4.62 -7.40
N HIS A 38 5.79 3.39 -6.91
CA HIS A 38 4.76 2.39 -7.13
C HIS A 38 3.75 2.42 -5.99
N LEU A 39 2.48 2.67 -6.34
CA LEU A 39 1.41 2.86 -5.37
C LEU A 39 0.70 1.55 -5.03
N THR A 40 0.53 1.31 -3.73
CA THR A 40 -0.37 0.31 -3.17
C THR A 40 -1.36 1.02 -2.25
N VAL A 41 -2.66 0.76 -2.39
CA VAL A 41 -3.68 1.29 -1.50
C VAL A 41 -4.51 0.13 -0.97
N VAL A 42 -4.66 0.09 0.35
CA VAL A 42 -5.46 -0.90 1.05
C VAL A 42 -6.48 -0.21 1.95
N SER A 43 -7.65 -0.80 2.12
CA SER A 43 -8.59 -0.47 3.19
C SER A 43 -8.57 -1.57 4.24
N ALA A 44 -8.70 -1.19 5.50
CA ALA A 44 -8.86 -2.11 6.61
C ALA A 44 -10.01 -1.65 7.49
N ASN A 45 -10.97 -2.53 7.75
CA ASN A 45 -12.05 -2.24 8.68
C ASN A 45 -11.63 -2.50 10.13
N SER A 46 -12.49 -2.09 11.08
CA SER A 46 -12.29 -2.32 12.51
C SER A 46 -12.18 -3.80 12.91
N ASN A 47 -12.62 -4.72 12.05
CA ASN A 47 -12.55 -6.16 12.28
C ASN A 47 -11.23 -6.77 11.74
N GLY A 48 -10.32 -5.93 11.23
CA GLY A 48 -9.04 -6.36 10.68
C GLY A 48 -9.14 -6.99 9.29
N GLN A 49 -10.30 -6.91 8.62
CA GLN A 49 -10.41 -7.37 7.23
C GLN A 49 -9.76 -6.33 6.33
N VAL A 50 -8.72 -6.75 5.60
CA VAL A 50 -7.96 -5.89 4.70
C VAL A 50 -8.33 -6.20 3.26
N ARG A 51 -8.55 -5.16 2.45
CA ARG A 51 -8.81 -5.26 1.02
C ARG A 51 -7.86 -4.37 0.25
N GLN A 52 -7.26 -4.90 -0.81
CA GLN A 52 -6.49 -4.09 -1.76
C GLN A 52 -7.46 -3.31 -2.66
N LEU A 53 -7.30 -1.99 -2.69
CA LEU A 53 -7.99 -1.07 -3.59
C LEU A 53 -7.14 -0.74 -4.82
N PHE A 54 -5.81 -0.77 -4.67
CA PHE A 54 -4.84 -0.49 -5.73
C PHE A 54 -3.51 -1.25 -5.49
N PRO A 55 -2.80 -1.72 -6.52
CA PRO A 55 -3.15 -1.70 -7.95
C PRO A 55 -4.30 -2.66 -8.28
N THR A 56 -4.88 -2.52 -9.48
CA THR A 56 -5.95 -3.42 -9.96
C THR A 56 -5.66 -3.96 -11.34
N ALA A 57 -6.44 -4.93 -11.81
CA ALA A 57 -6.23 -5.57 -13.11
C ALA A 57 -6.26 -4.57 -14.28
N LEU A 58 -7.00 -3.47 -14.15
CA LEU A 58 -7.10 -2.42 -15.17
C LEU A 58 -5.93 -1.42 -15.12
N MET A 59 -5.29 -1.28 -13.97
CA MET A 59 -4.12 -0.41 -13.77
C MET A 59 -3.06 -1.17 -12.99
N PRO A 60 -2.31 -2.07 -13.65
CA PRO A 60 -1.30 -2.87 -12.99
C PRO A 60 -0.08 -2.01 -12.68
N ASN A 61 0.00 -1.56 -11.43
CA ASN A 61 1.19 -0.97 -10.82
C ASN A 61 1.84 0.20 -11.63
N PRO A 62 1.09 1.27 -11.97
CA PRO A 62 1.66 2.41 -12.67
C PRO A 62 2.74 3.09 -11.82
N LEU A 63 3.79 3.57 -12.49
CA LEU A 63 4.76 4.47 -11.88
C LEU A 63 4.11 5.86 -11.74
N VAL A 64 3.84 6.27 -10.50
CA VAL A 64 3.34 7.61 -10.17
C VAL A 64 4.51 8.58 -10.25
N GLN A 65 4.36 9.66 -11.02
CA GLN A 65 5.38 10.71 -11.14
C GLN A 65 5.28 11.74 -10.01
N PRO A 66 6.36 12.47 -9.69
CA PRO A 66 6.32 13.59 -8.75
C PRO A 66 5.26 14.63 -9.10
N GLY A 67 4.46 15.04 -8.11
CA GLY A 67 3.36 16.00 -8.27
C GLY A 67 2.12 15.44 -8.98
N GLN A 68 2.15 14.19 -9.44
CA GLN A 68 1.00 13.57 -10.08
C GLN A 68 -0.03 13.14 -9.04
N THR A 69 -1.28 13.56 -9.23
CA THR A 69 -2.44 13.03 -8.51
C THR A 69 -3.02 11.85 -9.28
N LEU A 70 -3.02 10.67 -8.66
CA LEU A 70 -3.63 9.46 -9.18
C LEU A 70 -4.96 9.21 -8.47
N PHE A 71 -6.03 9.07 -9.25
CA PHE A 71 -7.33 8.66 -8.74
C PHE A 71 -7.38 7.14 -8.61
N VAL A 72 -7.56 6.66 -7.38
CA VAL A 72 -7.75 5.23 -7.05
C VAL A 72 -9.19 4.82 -7.27
N SER A 73 -10.12 5.76 -7.05
CA SER A 73 -11.57 5.59 -7.23
C SER A 73 -12.20 6.93 -7.58
N GLY A 74 -13.21 6.92 -8.45
CA GLY A 74 -13.88 8.15 -8.92
C GLY A 74 -12.94 9.08 -9.68
N GLY A 75 -13.38 10.33 -9.94
CA GLY A 75 -12.50 11.38 -10.50
C GLY A 75 -11.79 11.06 -11.82
N GLY A 76 -12.28 10.09 -12.61
CA GLY A 76 -11.64 9.62 -13.85
C GLY A 76 -10.85 8.31 -13.72
N ALA A 77 -10.82 7.68 -12.55
CA ALA A 77 -10.28 6.32 -12.38
C ALA A 77 -11.09 5.29 -13.20
N PRO A 78 -10.47 4.24 -13.74
CA PRO A 78 -11.14 3.15 -14.47
C PRO A 78 -11.91 2.20 -13.54
N GLN A 79 -12.04 2.53 -12.26
CA GLN A 79 -12.74 1.73 -11.26
C GLN A 79 -13.41 2.63 -10.21
N THR A 80 -14.40 2.06 -9.53
CA THR A 80 -15.11 2.73 -8.43
C THR A 80 -15.14 1.81 -7.21
N VAL A 81 -14.69 2.33 -6.07
CA VAL A 81 -14.84 1.72 -4.76
C VAL A 81 -16.20 2.17 -4.20
N VAL A 82 -16.99 1.20 -3.78
CA VAL A 82 -18.33 1.42 -3.22
C VAL A 82 -18.36 0.90 -1.79
N ALA A 83 -18.97 1.66 -0.89
CA ALA A 83 -19.18 1.24 0.49
C ALA A 83 -20.20 0.09 0.56
N THR A 84 -19.79 -1.11 0.99
CA THR A 84 -20.67 -2.29 0.97
C THR A 84 -21.33 -2.62 2.31
N GLY A 85 -20.92 -1.98 3.40
CA GLY A 85 -21.51 -2.20 4.72
C GLY A 85 -21.06 -1.17 5.74
N PRO A 86 -21.83 -0.93 6.82
CA PRO A 86 -21.48 0.03 7.84
C PRO A 86 -20.19 -0.40 8.57
N ALA A 87 -19.18 0.45 8.54
CA ALA A 87 -17.88 0.20 9.14
C ALA A 87 -17.08 1.50 9.27
N LEU A 88 -16.15 1.53 10.22
CA LEU A 88 -15.04 2.47 10.20
C LEU A 88 -13.91 1.84 9.37
N GLU A 89 -13.56 2.46 8.26
CA GLU A 89 -12.55 1.98 7.32
C GLU A 89 -11.31 2.87 7.41
N THR A 90 -10.14 2.26 7.59
CA THR A 90 -8.85 2.94 7.49
C THR A 90 -8.25 2.67 6.13
N VAL A 91 -8.13 3.71 5.31
CA VAL A 91 -7.46 3.62 4.01
C VAL A 91 -6.00 4.01 4.18
N THR A 92 -5.10 3.11 3.80
CA THR A 92 -3.65 3.32 3.83
C THR A 92 -3.10 3.28 2.41
N ALA A 93 -2.40 4.35 2.04
CA ALA A 93 -1.60 4.40 0.82
C ALA A 93 -0.12 4.21 1.17
N LEU A 94 0.53 3.29 0.47
CA LEU A 94 1.96 3.05 0.51
C LEU A 94 2.53 3.31 -0.87
N CYS A 95 3.61 4.07 -0.96
CA CYS A 95 4.28 4.32 -2.22
C CYS A 95 5.76 4.03 -2.09
N THR A 96 6.29 3.10 -2.91
CA THR A 96 7.68 2.66 -2.81
C THR A 96 8.45 2.97 -4.08
N SER A 97 9.71 3.39 -3.96
CA SER A 97 10.58 3.68 -5.12
C SER A 97 11.02 2.43 -5.90
N ASP A 98 10.76 1.24 -5.37
CA ASP A 98 11.07 -0.06 -5.98
C ASP A 98 9.80 -0.93 -5.89
N PRO A 99 9.31 -1.53 -6.99
CA PRO A 99 8.13 -2.39 -6.95
C PRO A 99 8.51 -3.70 -6.25
N ARG A 100 8.25 -3.76 -4.94
CA ARG A 100 8.37 -5.03 -4.21
C ARG A 100 7.07 -5.82 -4.39
N PRO A 101 7.13 -7.10 -4.79
CA PRO A 101 6.00 -8.00 -4.62
C PRO A 101 5.58 -7.97 -3.15
N ILE A 102 4.27 -7.84 -2.88
CA ILE A 102 3.75 -8.08 -1.54
C ILE A 102 3.90 -9.58 -1.29
N THR A 103 5.03 -9.98 -0.71
CA THR A 103 5.21 -11.33 -0.19
C THR A 103 4.30 -11.48 1.03
N PRO A 104 3.47 -12.55 1.10
CA PRO A 104 2.77 -12.88 2.33
C PRO A 104 3.74 -12.89 3.50
N VAL A 105 3.38 -12.22 4.59
CA VAL A 105 4.18 -12.24 5.82
C VAL A 105 4.14 -13.68 6.34
N LYS A 106 5.29 -14.36 6.32
CA LYS A 106 5.41 -15.66 6.97
C LYS A 106 5.28 -15.43 8.48
N THR A 107 4.32 -16.08 9.12
CA THR A 107 4.17 -16.07 10.57
C THR A 107 5.22 -16.95 11.22
N ALA A 108 5.60 -16.65 12.47
CA ALA A 108 6.67 -17.34 13.20
C ALA A 108 6.47 -18.86 13.39
N GLY A 109 5.31 -19.41 13.01
CA GLY A 109 4.98 -20.83 13.06
C GLY A 109 5.06 -21.57 11.72
N GLU A 110 5.37 -20.91 10.61
CA GLU A 110 5.45 -21.57 9.31
C GLU A 110 6.83 -22.20 9.09
N PRO A 111 6.90 -23.49 8.70
CA PRO A 111 8.18 -24.13 8.44
C PRO A 111 8.90 -23.43 7.30
N PHE A 112 10.17 -23.10 7.53
CA PHE A 112 11.09 -22.60 6.51
C PHE A 112 11.07 -23.53 5.30
N ALA A 113 10.89 -22.97 4.10
CA ALA A 113 10.91 -23.73 2.86
C ALA A 113 12.31 -24.34 2.65
N GLU A 114 12.45 -25.38 1.82
CA GLU A 114 13.77 -25.96 1.49
C GLU A 114 14.78 -24.91 0.98
N ALA A 115 14.29 -23.90 0.24
CA ALA A 115 15.11 -22.78 -0.22
C ALA A 115 15.67 -21.92 0.94
N ASP A 116 14.95 -21.83 2.05
CA ASP A 116 15.39 -21.11 3.25
C ASP A 116 16.48 -21.91 3.98
N LYS A 117 16.43 -23.26 3.97
CA LYS A 117 17.47 -24.12 4.55
C LYS A 117 18.79 -24.04 3.76
N ALA A 118 18.72 -24.01 2.43
CA ALA A 118 19.90 -23.84 1.58
C ALA A 118 20.59 -22.48 1.76
N ALA A 119 19.89 -21.48 2.29
CA ALA A 119 20.46 -20.17 2.62
C ALA A 119 21.25 -20.18 3.95
N LEU A 120 20.96 -21.10 4.88
CA LEU A 120 21.66 -21.19 6.17
C LEU A 120 23.07 -21.79 6.04
N ASP A 121 23.32 -22.65 5.06
CA ASP A 121 24.63 -23.29 4.84
C ASP A 121 25.61 -22.42 4.03
N ARG A 122 25.21 -21.20 3.63
CA ARG A 122 26.10 -20.27 2.91
C ARG A 122 26.96 -19.46 3.86
N ASP A 123 28.26 -19.70 3.81
CA ASP A 123 29.30 -18.92 4.50
C ASP A 123 29.48 -17.49 3.91
N LEU A 124 28.83 -17.20 2.78
CA LEU A 124 28.88 -15.91 2.12
C LEU A 124 27.60 -15.09 2.37
N ALA A 125 27.77 -13.92 3.00
CA ALA A 125 26.70 -12.95 3.14
C ALA A 125 26.54 -12.11 1.85
N VAL A 126 25.33 -12.09 1.29
CA VAL A 126 24.97 -11.08 0.28
C VAL A 126 24.64 -9.80 1.03
N VAL A 127 25.57 -8.84 1.03
CA VAL A 127 25.33 -7.49 1.56
C VAL A 127 24.64 -6.66 0.47
N PRO A 128 23.39 -6.20 0.67
CA PRO A 128 22.75 -5.31 -0.28
C PRO A 128 23.53 -4.00 -0.37
N THR A 129 24.09 -3.68 -1.54
CA THR A 129 24.79 -2.41 -1.79
C THR A 129 23.84 -1.32 -2.31
N LYS A 130 22.62 -1.68 -2.72
CA LYS A 130 21.60 -0.73 -3.17
C LYS A 130 21.01 0.02 -1.95
N PRO A 131 20.88 1.35 -2.00
CA PRO A 131 20.20 2.13 -0.96
C PRO A 131 18.79 1.56 -0.67
N ALA A 132 18.38 1.63 0.60
CA ALA A 132 17.03 1.24 0.99
C ALA A 132 16.01 2.02 0.14
N PRO A 133 14.96 1.34 -0.37
CA PRO A 133 13.94 2.02 -1.16
C PRO A 133 13.27 3.10 -0.33
N GLN A 134 12.94 4.22 -0.97
CA GLN A 134 12.21 5.28 -0.29
C GLN A 134 10.74 4.87 -0.10
N LEU A 135 10.13 5.29 1.00
CA LEU A 135 8.76 4.97 1.37
C LEU A 135 7.92 6.23 1.64
N GLY A 136 6.82 6.38 0.91
CA GLY A 136 5.73 7.28 1.24
C GLY A 136 4.61 6.52 1.92
N LEU A 137 4.06 7.08 3.01
CA LEU A 137 2.94 6.51 3.74
C LEU A 137 1.92 7.59 4.07
N ALA A 138 0.66 7.32 3.78
CA ALA A 138 -0.45 8.19 4.14
C ALA A 138 -1.65 7.36 4.60
N ARG A 139 -2.40 7.89 5.57
CA ARG A 139 -3.61 7.24 6.10
C ARG A 139 -4.73 8.24 6.26
N ILE A 140 -5.93 7.78 5.94
CA ILE A 140 -7.18 8.47 6.25
C ILE A 140 -8.16 7.46 6.83
N THR A 141 -9.16 7.96 7.53
CA THR A 141 -10.26 7.16 8.04
C THR A 141 -11.56 7.66 7.42
N VAL A 142 -12.41 6.73 6.98
CA VAL A 142 -13.73 7.03 6.42
C VAL A 142 -14.79 6.25 7.19
N GLN A 143 -15.90 6.90 7.52
CA GLN A 143 -17.02 6.31 8.24
C GLN A 143 -18.12 5.91 7.26
N VAL A 144 -18.43 4.62 7.15
CA VAL A 144 -19.60 4.15 6.43
C VAL A 144 -20.77 4.02 7.39
N THR A 145 -21.88 4.65 7.02
CA THR A 145 -23.16 4.62 7.73
C THR A 145 -24.18 3.82 6.93
N PRO A 146 -25.21 3.25 7.59
CA PRO A 146 -26.29 2.53 6.92
C PRO A 146 -26.96 3.32 5.79
#